data_AF-A0A350NZD9-F1
#
_entry.id   AF-A0A350NZD9-F1
#
_cell.length_a   1.000
_cell.length_b   1.000
_cell.length_c   1.000
_cell.angle_alpha   90.00
_cell.angle_beta   90.00
_cell.angle_gamma   90.00
#
_symmetry.space_group_name_H-M   'P 1'
#
loop_
_entity.id
_entity.type
_entity.pdbx_description
1 polymer ?
#
loop_
_entity_poly.entity_id
_entity_poly.type
_entity_poly.pdbx_seq_one_letter_code
_entity_poly.pdbx_strand_id
1 'polypeptide(L)'
;MAEQVRLRNTLTPLRVPRVNFAGAEAQARGLGNLAQSLSRMSNFVSQQAQSAAVVEGAEYGALNAPTRQQIIDATQKNEKIDLVGDQTTVFGKAARKAALEAASDELQFLAKSTITDLTRRAIEDQIPPSALADQIDTAIIGFSSTLDNVSPATARSLRAGLGIYGNAEYEAYTKKFLTDDLAKRKSQFEMNFQLTLDTLPKLLSNGRIVKQKDGSEVSTADTIQGLKQSLMQQAISFNYSRSEIEGLGEQFDREVQDAAKGTVTNYVIESDNPYATYIRIDEDSKALPENVRAALDAMTPEKRREAIKEAREAWHNTIDDETKRVNFKQAKRNDAIQEEERNASRALSFAQSDPDKAIKLYQASIARMRLIDPIKANEMEDKIQTNGQGFVFAMATQDDVELAIDMQISSLDVNLTLSKLDTLLFKRELSYSDWLKYTEVVNTRMDERFRNALIETRKRLELPTGMIADARVLQRWQWNALNKVELELRKAVRDAPDGARDFDAIGWLNDNFEDLTKRTEKNVNDEKLKELSGLTRAGVTRQMNAATPGSDEEASLQRLLDIADELKANNIAVDGF
;
A
#
# COMPACT_ATOMS: atom_id res chain seq x y z
N MET A 1 38.00 32.96 130.17
CA MET A 1 38.59 33.51 128.94
C MET A 1 38.16 34.97 128.86
N ALA A 2 39.18 35.84 128.80
CA ALA A 2 39.25 37.27 128.45
C ALA A 2 37.97 38.02 128.00
N GLU A 3 37.73 39.30 128.26
CA GLU A 3 38.35 40.35 129.08
C GLU A 3 37.42 41.59 129.03
N GLN A 4 37.40 42.35 130.13
CA GLN A 4 37.29 43.82 130.25
C GLN A 4 36.18 44.64 129.56
N VAL A 5 35.23 45.05 130.40
CA VAL A 5 34.87 46.44 130.77
C VAL A 5 35.62 47.57 130.05
N ARG A 6 34.90 48.60 129.53
CA ARG A 6 35.15 50.03 129.84
C ARG A 6 34.13 51.02 129.27
N LEU A 7 33.42 51.65 130.21
CA LEU A 7 33.24 53.09 130.43
C LEU A 7 32.81 54.02 129.28
N ARG A 8 31.67 54.68 129.55
CA ARG A 8 31.30 56.07 129.19
C ARG A 8 32.51 56.98 128.98
N ASN A 9 32.48 57.75 127.90
CA ASN A 9 33.04 59.10 127.88
C ASN A 9 32.14 60.05 127.09
N THR A 10 31.37 60.84 127.85
CA THR A 10 30.83 62.13 127.45
C THR A 10 31.98 63.11 127.31
N LEU A 11 32.36 63.45 126.08
CA LEU A 11 33.09 64.67 125.78
C LEU A 11 32.56 65.27 124.48
N THR A 12 31.77 66.32 124.66
CA THR A 12 31.38 67.31 123.66
C THR A 12 32.64 67.89 123.01
N PRO A 13 32.85 67.77 121.69
CA PRO A 13 33.71 68.68 120.98
C PRO A 13 32.85 69.84 120.48
N LEU A 14 33.06 70.98 121.13
CA LEU A 14 33.05 72.33 120.57
C LEU A 14 32.44 72.48 119.16
N ARG A 15 31.35 73.25 119.12
CA ARG A 15 30.88 73.95 117.91
C ARG A 15 32.02 74.79 117.33
N VAL A 16 32.71 74.25 116.34
CA VAL A 16 33.43 75.07 115.35
C VAL A 16 32.40 75.61 114.35
N PRO A 17 32.49 76.90 113.98
CA PRO A 17 31.59 77.49 112.99
C PRO A 17 31.59 76.67 111.70
N ARG A 18 30.40 76.43 111.15
CA ARG A 18 30.24 75.97 109.77
C ARG A 18 30.93 76.97 108.86
N VAL A 19 32.13 76.66 108.40
CA VAL A 19 32.60 77.21 107.13
C VAL A 19 31.73 76.52 106.09
N ASN A 20 30.66 77.20 105.70
CA ASN A 20 29.81 76.77 104.61
C ASN A 20 30.68 76.80 103.36
N PHE A 21 31.30 75.67 103.01
CA PHE A 21 31.93 75.50 101.72
C PHE A 21 30.83 75.34 100.64
N ALA A 22 29.86 76.25 100.61
CA ALA A 22 28.88 76.31 99.51
C ALA A 22 29.61 76.39 98.17
N GLY A 23 30.79 77.03 98.13
CA GLY A 23 31.72 76.99 97.00
C GLY A 23 32.29 75.60 96.71
N ALA A 24 32.87 74.89 97.68
CA ALA A 24 33.49 73.59 97.43
C ALA A 24 32.47 72.44 97.23
N GLU A 25 31.28 72.51 97.84
CA GLU A 25 30.20 71.54 97.66
C GLU A 25 29.43 71.77 96.36
N ALA A 26 29.20 73.03 95.95
CA ALA A 26 28.68 73.35 94.62
C ALA A 26 29.72 73.04 93.52
N GLN A 27 31.01 73.23 93.80
CA GLN A 27 32.09 72.82 92.91
C GLN A 27 32.18 71.29 92.82
N ALA A 28 32.01 70.54 93.91
CA ALA A 28 31.96 69.07 93.88
C ALA A 28 30.73 68.52 93.13
N ARG A 29 29.53 69.14 93.29
CA ARG A 29 28.33 68.80 92.51
C ARG A 29 28.49 69.21 91.03
N GLY A 30 29.13 70.34 90.76
CA GLY A 30 29.49 70.79 89.42
C GLY A 30 30.49 69.86 88.74
N LEU A 31 31.52 69.41 89.45
CA LEU A 31 32.49 68.40 88.98
C LEU A 31 31.84 67.03 88.82
N GLY A 32 30.88 66.65 89.68
CA GLY A 32 30.08 65.44 89.53
C GLY A 32 29.18 65.47 88.28
N ASN A 33 28.49 66.58 88.04
CA ASN A 33 27.68 66.79 86.84
C ASN A 33 28.53 66.84 85.57
N LEU A 34 29.71 67.47 85.64
CA LEU A 34 30.70 67.49 84.56
C LEU A 34 31.25 66.08 84.30
N ALA A 35 31.59 65.32 85.33
CA ALA A 35 32.04 63.93 85.17
C ALA A 35 30.95 63.04 84.56
N GLN A 36 29.67 63.29 84.89
CA GLN A 36 28.53 62.57 84.32
C GLN A 36 28.20 62.99 82.88
N SER A 37 28.40 64.27 82.53
CA SER A 37 28.25 64.76 81.14
C SER A 37 29.42 64.31 80.28
N LEU A 38 30.65 64.34 80.80
CA LEU A 38 31.85 63.81 80.17
C LEU A 38 31.75 62.29 79.99
N SER A 39 31.21 61.55 80.96
CA SER A 39 30.96 60.11 80.80
C SER A 39 29.91 59.82 79.72
N ARG A 40 28.83 60.62 79.64
CA ARG A 40 27.82 60.50 78.57
C ARG A 40 28.38 60.86 77.20
N MET A 41 29.17 61.95 77.10
CA MET A 41 29.87 62.32 75.87
C MET A 41 30.91 61.28 75.47
N SER A 42 31.69 60.75 76.42
CA SER A 42 32.67 59.69 76.20
C SER A 42 32.00 58.41 75.69
N ASN A 43 30.85 58.03 76.25
CA ASN A 43 30.07 56.89 75.78
C ASN A 43 29.49 57.14 74.38
N PHE A 44 28.98 58.33 74.09
CA PHE A 44 28.47 58.69 72.76
C PHE A 44 29.58 58.70 71.71
N VAL A 45 30.74 59.31 72.01
CA VAL A 45 31.92 59.31 71.13
C VAL A 45 32.43 57.89 70.94
N SER A 46 32.47 57.08 72.00
CA SER A 46 32.86 55.67 71.89
C SER A 46 31.87 54.88 71.03
N GLN A 47 30.56 55.12 71.16
CA GLN A 47 29.54 54.49 70.32
C GLN A 47 29.62 54.94 68.86
N GLN A 48 29.84 56.24 68.61
CA GLN A 48 29.99 56.78 67.25
C GLN A 48 31.28 56.26 66.60
N ALA A 49 32.38 56.21 67.34
CA ALA A 49 33.64 55.62 66.89
C ALA A 49 33.50 54.12 66.63
N GLN A 50 32.73 53.41 67.47
CA GLN A 50 32.41 52.00 67.25
C GLN A 50 31.60 51.80 65.96
N SER A 51 30.59 52.65 65.73
CA SER A 51 29.77 52.61 64.51
C SER A 51 30.60 52.90 63.25
N ALA A 52 31.43 53.96 63.27
CA ALA A 52 32.33 54.29 62.18
C ALA A 52 33.33 53.15 61.90
N ALA A 53 33.93 52.58 62.94
CA ALA A 53 34.87 51.45 62.81
C ALA A 53 34.19 50.17 62.28
N VAL A 54 32.89 49.97 62.52
CA VAL A 54 32.13 48.87 61.91
C VAL A 54 31.93 49.11 60.42
N VAL A 55 31.57 50.32 60.01
CA VAL A 55 31.35 50.66 58.58
C VAL A 55 32.66 50.58 57.81
N GLU A 56 33.71 51.26 58.29
CA GLU A 56 35.03 51.26 57.65
C GLU A 56 35.66 49.85 57.65
N GLY A 57 35.45 49.09 58.74
CA GLY A 57 35.84 47.69 58.82
C GLY A 57 35.14 46.85 57.76
N ALA A 58 33.82 46.96 57.64
CA ALA A 58 33.05 46.22 56.64
C ALA A 58 33.45 46.58 55.20
N GLU A 59 33.67 47.86 54.89
CA GLU A 59 34.16 48.31 53.58
C GLU A 59 35.55 47.73 53.28
N TYR A 60 36.47 47.77 54.24
CA TYR A 60 37.79 47.17 54.09
C TYR A 60 37.72 45.65 53.89
N GLY A 61 36.84 44.97 54.62
CA GLY A 61 36.59 43.54 54.49
C GLY A 61 36.03 43.13 53.14
N ALA A 62 35.09 43.92 52.61
CA ALA A 62 34.51 43.68 51.29
C ALA A 62 35.52 43.93 50.15
N LEU A 63 36.32 44.99 50.24
CA LEU A 63 37.32 45.33 49.22
C LEU A 63 38.50 44.35 49.18
N ASN A 64 38.86 43.77 50.32
CA ASN A 64 39.96 42.80 50.43
C ASN A 64 39.45 41.37 50.67
N ALA A 65 38.22 41.08 50.22
CA ALA A 65 37.70 39.72 50.24
C ALA A 65 38.57 38.80 49.35
N PRO A 66 38.66 37.50 49.69
CA PRO A 66 39.41 36.54 48.89
C PRO A 66 38.93 36.54 47.43
N THR A 67 39.86 36.48 46.50
CA THR A 67 39.51 36.38 45.07
C THR A 67 38.90 35.02 44.75
N ARG A 68 38.08 34.99 43.69
CA ARG A 68 37.45 33.77 43.16
C ARG A 68 38.45 32.63 42.97
N GLN A 69 39.63 32.91 42.43
CA GLN A 69 40.66 31.90 42.20
C GLN A 69 41.23 31.34 43.52
N GLN A 70 41.45 32.20 44.52
CA GLN A 70 41.91 31.76 45.85
C GLN A 70 40.86 30.87 46.54
N ILE A 71 39.58 31.14 46.32
CA ILE A 71 38.48 30.31 46.82
C ILE A 71 38.45 28.95 46.12
N ILE A 72 38.61 28.92 44.79
CA ILE A 72 38.69 27.67 44.01
C ILE A 72 39.89 26.83 44.47
N ASP A 73 41.07 27.45 44.58
CA ASP A 73 42.30 26.77 44.99
C ASP A 73 42.19 26.22 46.42
N ALA A 74 41.61 26.99 47.34
CA ALA A 74 41.35 26.54 48.72
C ALA A 74 40.35 25.39 48.78
N THR A 75 39.32 25.40 47.92
CA THR A 75 38.33 24.32 47.81
C THR A 75 38.95 23.04 47.25
N GLN A 76 39.78 23.13 46.22
CA GLN A 76 40.44 21.97 45.61
C GLN A 76 41.48 21.34 46.54
N LYS A 77 42.15 22.14 47.37
CA LYS A 77 43.19 21.68 48.30
C LYS A 77 42.69 21.34 49.70
N ASN A 78 41.40 21.56 50.00
CA ASN A 78 40.84 21.49 51.35
C ASN A 78 41.60 22.38 52.36
N GLU A 79 42.04 23.55 51.92
CA GLU A 79 42.80 24.51 52.74
C GLU A 79 41.88 25.59 53.32
N LYS A 80 42.33 26.26 54.39
CA LYS A 80 41.57 27.35 55.01
C LYS A 80 41.59 28.58 54.11
N ILE A 81 40.43 29.20 53.92
CA ILE A 81 40.33 30.50 53.26
C ILE A 81 40.94 31.55 54.19
N ASP A 82 41.97 32.25 53.71
CA ASP A 82 42.59 33.37 54.44
C ASP A 82 41.67 34.58 54.37
N LEU A 83 41.19 35.04 55.53
CA LEU A 83 40.26 36.16 55.63
C LEU A 83 40.94 37.36 56.27
N VAL A 84 40.69 38.54 55.71
CA VAL A 84 41.13 39.80 56.30
C VAL A 84 40.39 40.11 57.61
N GLY A 85 41.09 40.67 58.58
CA GLY A 85 40.51 41.14 59.85
C GLY A 85 40.79 40.24 61.07
N ASP A 86 40.99 40.91 62.20
CA ASP A 86 41.28 40.31 63.51
C ASP A 86 39.98 40.02 64.33
N GLN A 87 40.03 39.05 65.23
CA GLN A 87 38.93 38.70 66.13
C GLN A 87 38.84 39.55 67.42
N THR A 88 39.81 40.42 67.71
CA THR A 88 39.85 41.19 68.96
C THR A 88 39.26 42.59 68.84
N THR A 89 39.50 43.27 67.72
CA THR A 89 39.05 44.64 67.47
C THR A 89 37.65 44.72 66.83
N VAL A 90 36.90 45.80 67.09
CA VAL A 90 35.58 46.03 66.46
C VAL A 90 35.71 46.14 64.93
N PHE A 91 36.73 46.88 64.47
CA PHE A 91 37.07 47.00 63.05
C PHE A 91 37.41 45.63 62.44
N GLY A 92 38.31 44.86 63.06
CA GLY A 92 38.72 43.54 62.57
C GLY A 92 37.56 42.56 62.48
N LYS A 93 36.66 42.53 63.47
CA LYS A 93 35.45 41.70 63.47
C LYS A 93 34.51 42.07 62.32
N ALA A 94 34.33 43.37 62.06
CA ALA A 94 33.49 43.84 60.96
C ALA A 94 34.10 43.52 59.58
N ALA A 95 35.41 43.73 59.42
CA ALA A 95 36.14 43.37 58.20
C ALA A 95 36.08 41.88 57.91
N ARG A 96 36.34 41.05 58.92
CA ARG A 96 36.27 39.59 58.78
C ARG A 96 34.86 39.10 58.45
N LYS A 97 33.84 39.72 59.03
CA LYS A 97 32.45 39.38 58.74
C LYS A 97 32.09 39.69 57.27
N ALA A 98 32.43 40.88 56.78
CA ALA A 98 32.17 41.27 55.39
C ALA A 98 32.96 40.40 54.38
N ALA A 99 34.23 40.10 54.67
CA ALA A 99 35.05 39.22 53.84
C ALA A 99 34.51 37.77 53.80
N LEU A 100 34.00 37.27 54.94
CA LEU A 100 33.39 35.95 55.06
C LEU A 100 32.06 35.87 54.30
N GLU A 101 31.24 36.91 54.34
CA GLU A 101 29.98 37.00 53.59
C GLU A 101 30.27 36.96 52.07
N ALA A 102 31.21 37.78 51.59
CA ALA A 102 31.62 37.78 50.18
C ALA A 102 32.18 36.41 49.73
N ALA A 103 33.03 35.78 50.55
CA ALA A 103 33.56 34.45 50.24
C ALA A 103 32.47 33.36 50.25
N SER A 104 31.49 33.47 51.17
CA SER A 104 30.35 32.55 51.24
C SER A 104 29.44 32.68 50.01
N ASP A 105 29.19 33.89 49.52
CA ASP A 105 28.38 34.13 48.33
C ASP A 105 29.05 33.55 47.07
N GLU A 106 30.37 33.73 46.94
CA GLU A 106 31.13 33.18 45.81
C GLU A 106 31.19 31.64 45.88
N LEU A 107 31.43 31.06 47.05
CA LEU A 107 31.33 29.61 47.26
C LEU A 107 29.95 29.08 46.92
N GLN A 108 28.89 29.80 47.32
CA GLN A 108 27.53 29.43 46.98
C GLN A 108 27.29 29.47 45.48
N PHE A 109 27.82 30.47 44.77
CA PHE A 109 27.73 30.57 43.32
C PHE A 109 28.45 29.42 42.61
N LEU A 110 29.69 29.14 42.99
CA LEU A 110 30.49 28.05 42.42
C LEU A 110 29.86 26.67 42.68
N ALA A 111 29.36 26.46 43.91
CA ALA A 111 28.69 25.23 44.28
C ALA A 111 27.40 25.02 43.48
N LYS A 112 26.56 26.07 43.34
CA LYS A 112 25.36 26.02 42.51
C LYS A 112 25.71 25.69 41.06
N SER A 113 26.71 26.37 40.47
CA SER A 113 27.18 26.08 39.11
C SER A 113 27.62 24.62 38.95
N THR A 114 28.37 24.10 39.93
CA THR A 114 28.83 22.70 39.91
C THR A 114 27.67 21.72 39.99
N ILE A 115 26.69 21.98 40.86
CA ILE A 115 25.47 21.17 40.97
C ILE A 115 24.71 21.20 39.64
N THR A 116 24.53 22.37 39.02
CA THR A 116 23.89 22.49 37.69
C THR A 116 24.64 21.68 36.62
N ASP A 117 25.97 21.75 36.60
CA ASP A 117 26.80 20.99 35.65
C ASP A 117 26.76 19.47 35.90
N LEU A 118 26.64 19.03 37.15
CA LEU A 118 26.42 17.63 37.51
C LEU A 118 25.05 17.16 37.02
N THR A 119 24.00 17.94 37.28
CA THR A 119 22.65 17.66 36.79
C THR A 119 22.60 17.60 35.26
N ARG A 120 23.24 18.53 34.55
CA ARG A 120 23.32 18.50 33.08
C ARG A 120 23.97 17.21 32.58
N ARG A 121 25.13 16.83 33.13
CA ARG A 121 25.81 15.59 32.76
C ARG A 121 24.98 14.35 33.07
N ALA A 122 24.28 14.32 34.19
CA ALA A 122 23.36 13.24 34.52
C ALA A 122 22.20 13.11 33.53
N ILE A 123 21.74 14.22 32.92
CA ILE A 123 20.76 14.21 31.83
C ILE A 123 21.36 13.61 30.55
N GLU A 124 22.58 14.04 30.19
CA GLU A 124 23.26 13.57 28.97
C GLU A 124 23.63 12.08 29.05
N ASP A 125 24.17 11.65 30.19
CA ASP A 125 24.70 10.29 30.40
C ASP A 125 23.67 9.31 31.01
N GLN A 126 22.44 9.78 31.30
CA GLN A 126 21.37 8.99 31.93
C GLN A 126 21.79 8.30 33.24
N ILE A 127 22.51 9.02 34.10
CA ILE A 127 23.02 8.51 35.39
C ILE A 127 21.84 8.17 36.33
N PRO A 128 21.80 7.00 36.99
CA PRO A 128 20.73 6.69 37.94
C PRO A 128 20.56 7.79 39.02
N PRO A 129 19.32 8.19 39.39
CA PRO A 129 19.10 9.28 40.34
C PRO A 129 19.88 9.13 41.66
N SER A 130 20.01 7.92 42.20
CA SER A 130 20.79 7.67 43.41
C SER A 130 22.25 8.14 43.30
N ALA A 131 22.88 7.92 42.15
CA ALA A 131 24.26 8.33 41.92
C ALA A 131 24.39 9.85 41.74
N LEU A 132 23.38 10.54 41.18
CA LEU A 132 23.36 12.00 41.14
C LEU A 132 23.20 12.59 42.56
N ALA A 133 22.35 12.00 43.39
CA ALA A 133 22.19 12.43 44.79
C ALA A 133 23.52 12.39 45.54
N ASP A 134 24.26 11.28 45.43
CA ASP A 134 25.59 11.13 46.04
C ASP A 134 26.59 12.19 45.53
N GLN A 135 26.56 12.51 44.23
CA GLN A 135 27.43 13.52 43.62
C GLN A 135 27.09 14.93 44.10
N ILE A 136 25.80 15.27 44.21
CA ILE A 136 25.33 16.55 44.74
C ILE A 136 25.73 16.69 46.21
N ASP A 137 25.50 15.67 47.04
CA ASP A 137 25.86 15.67 48.45
C ASP A 137 27.37 15.80 48.66
N THR A 138 28.16 15.10 47.85
CA THR A 138 29.62 15.21 47.86
C THR A 138 30.08 16.63 47.53
N ALA A 139 29.47 17.27 46.52
CA ALA A 139 29.77 18.66 46.18
C ALA A 139 29.40 19.61 47.33
N ILE A 140 28.21 19.45 47.93
CA ILE A 140 27.76 20.26 49.07
C ILE A 140 28.72 20.13 50.26
N ILE A 141 29.15 18.90 50.58
CA ILE A 141 30.12 18.64 51.65
C ILE A 141 31.47 19.29 51.32
N GLY A 142 31.97 19.12 50.10
CA GLY A 142 33.23 19.70 49.65
C GLY A 142 33.26 21.22 49.83
N PHE A 143 32.29 21.93 49.25
CA PHE A 143 32.22 23.40 49.35
C PHE A 143 31.97 23.89 50.79
N SER A 144 31.08 23.23 51.55
CA SER A 144 30.81 23.65 52.95
C SER A 144 31.97 23.40 53.90
N SER A 145 32.79 22.37 53.67
CA SER A 145 33.94 22.04 54.52
C SER A 145 35.04 23.11 54.50
N THR A 146 35.16 23.88 53.42
CA THR A 146 36.11 25.01 53.31
C THR A 146 35.86 26.09 54.35
N LEU A 147 34.60 26.28 54.74
CA LEU A 147 34.19 27.25 55.75
C LEU A 147 34.12 26.68 57.16
N ASP A 148 34.07 25.36 57.35
CA ASP A 148 33.92 24.74 58.68
C ASP A 148 35.07 25.14 59.63
N ASN A 149 36.28 25.33 59.10
CA ASN A 149 37.46 25.74 59.86
C ASN A 149 37.51 27.24 60.20
N VAL A 150 36.72 28.06 59.51
CA VAL A 150 36.78 29.53 59.58
C VAL A 150 35.55 30.10 60.29
N SER A 151 34.37 29.59 59.96
CA SER A 151 33.07 29.88 60.58
C SER A 151 32.13 28.67 60.46
N PRO A 152 32.02 27.83 61.51
CA PRO A 152 31.10 26.70 61.53
C PRO A 152 29.63 27.11 61.33
N ALA A 153 29.26 28.32 61.76
CA ALA A 153 27.90 28.82 61.60
C ALA A 153 27.58 29.13 60.12
N THR A 154 28.50 29.78 59.42
CA THR A 154 28.36 30.10 57.99
C THR A 154 28.43 28.84 57.14
N ALA A 155 29.30 27.89 57.47
CA ALA A 155 29.38 26.59 56.82
C ALA A 155 28.07 25.80 56.90
N ARG A 156 27.41 25.78 58.07
CA ARG A 156 26.08 25.17 58.24
C ARG A 156 25.01 25.88 57.41
N SER A 157 25.03 27.21 57.39
CA SER A 157 24.09 28.00 56.58
C SER A 157 24.28 27.74 55.08
N LEU A 158 25.52 27.71 54.61
CA LEU A 158 25.88 27.38 53.23
C LEU A 158 25.42 25.95 52.87
N ARG A 159 25.74 24.97 53.73
CA ARG A 159 25.30 23.58 53.56
C ARG A 159 23.78 23.46 53.46
N ALA A 160 23.05 24.17 54.33
CA ALA A 160 21.58 24.19 54.27
C ALA A 160 21.05 24.83 52.99
N GLY A 161 21.60 25.98 52.58
CA GLY A 161 21.20 26.68 51.35
C GLY A 161 21.50 25.88 50.08
N LEU A 162 22.65 25.20 50.03
CA LEU A 162 23.01 24.31 48.94
C LEU A 162 22.21 23.01 48.98
N GLY A 163 21.87 22.49 50.16
CA GLY A 163 20.97 21.34 50.31
C GLY A 163 19.58 21.61 49.76
N ILE A 164 19.01 22.80 49.98
CA ILE A 164 17.73 23.19 49.38
C ILE A 164 17.84 23.26 47.85
N TYR A 165 18.90 23.90 47.33
CA TYR A 165 19.11 24.03 45.89
C TYR A 165 19.38 22.66 45.21
N GLY A 166 20.26 21.85 45.79
CA GLY A 166 20.60 20.51 45.31
C GLY A 166 19.38 19.59 45.27
N ASN A 167 18.53 19.63 46.29
CA ASN A 167 17.27 18.87 46.29
C ASN A 167 16.32 19.33 45.17
N ALA A 168 16.21 20.63 44.89
CA ALA A 168 15.37 21.14 43.81
C ALA A 168 15.87 20.67 42.42
N GLU A 169 17.19 20.72 42.19
CA GLU A 169 17.82 20.21 40.96
C GLU A 169 17.66 18.69 40.82
N TYR A 170 17.85 17.96 41.92
CA TYR A 170 17.64 16.52 41.97
C TYR A 170 16.18 16.11 41.68
N GLU A 171 15.21 16.84 42.23
CA GLU A 171 13.79 16.59 41.97
C GLU A 171 13.43 16.84 40.50
N ALA A 172 13.93 17.94 39.93
CA ALA A 172 13.75 18.26 38.52
C ALA A 172 14.36 17.16 37.62
N TYR A 173 15.58 16.70 37.95
CA TYR A 173 16.24 15.60 37.27
C TYR A 173 15.43 14.31 37.34
N THR A 174 15.01 13.91 38.55
CA THR A 174 14.29 12.65 38.77
C THR A 174 12.98 12.62 37.98
N LYS A 175 12.24 13.73 37.93
CA LYS A 175 11.03 13.84 37.11
C LYS A 175 11.33 13.65 35.62
N LYS A 176 12.41 14.28 35.13
CA LYS A 176 12.85 14.13 33.75
C LYS A 176 13.29 12.69 33.44
N PHE A 177 14.14 12.11 34.28
CA PHE A 177 14.61 10.73 34.16
C PHE A 177 13.46 9.73 34.11
N LEU A 178 12.46 9.87 34.99
CA LEU A 178 11.26 9.03 34.97
C LEU A 178 10.45 9.20 33.68
N THR A 179 10.34 10.43 33.18
CA THR A 179 9.65 10.71 31.90
C THR A 179 10.38 10.08 30.73
N ASP A 180 11.70 10.21 30.67
CA ASP A 180 12.55 9.67 29.61
C ASP A 180 12.61 8.13 29.66
N ASP A 181 12.71 7.52 30.85
CA ASP A 181 12.66 6.06 31.03
C ASP A 181 11.30 5.49 30.61
N LEU A 182 10.20 6.17 30.96
CA LEU A 182 8.87 5.79 30.53
C LEU A 182 8.72 5.88 29.00
N ALA A 183 9.22 6.95 28.37
CA ALA A 183 9.23 7.07 26.92
C ALA A 183 10.03 5.96 26.24
N LYS A 184 11.20 5.59 26.79
CA LYS A 184 12.02 4.48 26.31
C LYS A 184 11.30 3.14 26.43
N ARG A 185 10.65 2.86 27.56
CA ARG A 185 9.84 1.65 27.75
C ARG A 185 8.66 1.57 26.78
N LYS A 186 7.97 2.69 26.54
CA LYS A 186 6.90 2.78 25.53
C LYS A 186 7.43 2.46 24.12
N SER A 187 8.55 3.06 23.73
CA SER A 187 9.17 2.75 22.42
C SER A 187 9.59 1.28 22.30
N GLN A 188 10.16 0.70 23.35
CA GLN A 188 10.50 -0.74 23.38
C GLN A 188 9.26 -1.63 23.30
N PHE A 189 8.19 -1.25 24.00
CA PHE A 189 6.91 -1.93 23.92
C PHE A 189 6.35 -1.89 22.50
N GLU A 190 6.33 -0.74 21.84
CA GLU A 190 5.85 -0.60 20.46
C GLU A 190 6.62 -1.47 19.47
N MET A 191 7.95 -1.54 19.60
CA MET A 191 8.76 -2.46 18.79
C MET A 191 8.39 -3.93 19.04
N ASN A 192 8.26 -4.33 20.31
CA ASN A 192 7.87 -5.70 20.66
C ASN A 192 6.44 -6.03 20.23
N PHE A 193 5.53 -5.06 20.30
CA PHE A 193 4.16 -5.17 19.83
C PHE A 193 4.16 -5.43 18.33
N GLN A 194 4.88 -4.63 17.53
CA GLN A 194 4.99 -4.84 16.09
C GLN A 194 5.61 -6.19 15.74
N LEU A 195 6.70 -6.58 16.42
CA LEU A 195 7.30 -7.90 16.23
C LEU A 195 6.31 -9.03 16.52
N THR A 196 5.45 -8.86 17.53
CA THR A 196 4.40 -9.83 17.84
C THR A 196 3.40 -9.91 16.69
N LEU A 197 2.94 -8.77 16.17
CA LEU A 197 2.04 -8.73 15.01
C LEU A 197 2.64 -9.47 13.81
N ASP A 198 3.91 -9.22 13.50
CA ASP A 198 4.61 -9.86 12.37
C ASP A 198 4.73 -11.40 12.54
N THR A 199 4.64 -11.91 13.76
CA THR A 199 4.67 -13.36 14.04
C THR A 199 3.30 -14.05 13.97
N LEU A 200 2.20 -13.30 14.00
CA LEU A 200 0.83 -13.86 13.99
C LEU A 200 0.56 -14.80 12.80
N PRO A 201 0.96 -14.47 11.54
CA PRO A 201 0.76 -15.38 10.41
C PRO A 201 1.49 -16.71 10.57
N LYS A 202 2.68 -16.70 11.17
CA LYS A 202 3.47 -17.92 11.43
C LYS A 202 2.85 -18.75 12.55
N LEU A 203 2.28 -18.11 13.58
CA LEU A 203 1.60 -18.82 14.66
C LEU A 203 0.34 -19.52 14.15
N LEU A 204 -0.46 -18.82 13.36
CA LEU A 204 -1.69 -19.36 12.77
C LEU A 204 -1.39 -20.49 11.76
N SER A 205 -0.46 -20.29 10.82
CA SER A 205 -0.12 -21.30 9.82
C SER A 205 0.44 -22.60 10.41
N ASN A 206 1.19 -22.53 11.51
CA ASN A 206 1.80 -23.71 12.14
C ASN A 206 0.84 -24.54 13.03
N GLY A 207 -0.34 -24.01 13.39
CA GLY A 207 -1.41 -24.69 14.13
C GLY A 207 -0.93 -25.70 15.18
N ARG A 208 -0.65 -25.25 16.40
CA ARG A 208 -0.17 -26.13 17.47
C ARG A 208 -1.21 -26.27 18.58
N ILE A 209 -1.35 -27.51 19.07
CA ILE A 209 -1.98 -27.84 20.34
C ILE A 209 -0.86 -28.16 21.33
N VAL A 210 -0.67 -27.30 22.33
CA VAL A 210 0.34 -27.54 23.38
C VAL A 210 -0.34 -28.20 24.57
N LYS A 211 0.11 -29.41 24.93
CA LYS A 211 -0.31 -30.06 26.18
C LYS A 211 0.42 -29.44 27.36
N GLN A 212 -0.32 -28.82 28.26
CA GLN A 212 0.20 -28.34 29.53
C GLN A 212 0.53 -29.50 30.48
N LYS A 213 1.31 -29.21 31.52
CA LYS A 213 1.73 -30.18 32.54
C LYS A 213 0.57 -30.78 33.34
N ASP A 214 -0.59 -30.13 33.33
CA ASP A 214 -1.84 -30.59 33.97
C ASP A 214 -2.70 -31.48 33.04
N GLY A 215 -2.26 -31.70 31.80
CA GLY A 215 -2.97 -32.48 30.79
C GLY A 215 -3.98 -31.66 29.96
N SER A 216 -4.14 -30.36 30.20
CA SER A 216 -4.98 -29.49 29.37
C SER A 216 -4.32 -29.18 28.03
N GLU A 217 -5.13 -29.12 26.96
CA GLU A 217 -4.71 -28.78 25.61
C GLU A 217 -4.99 -27.29 25.36
N VAL A 218 -3.96 -26.51 25.02
CA VAL A 218 -4.10 -25.09 24.65
C VAL A 218 -4.12 -25.00 23.13
N SER A 219 -5.19 -24.42 22.59
CA SER A 219 -5.32 -24.18 21.17
C SER A 219 -4.47 -23.00 20.71
N THR A 220 -4.26 -22.89 19.39
CA THR A 220 -3.58 -21.72 18.82
C THR A 220 -4.39 -20.43 19.05
N ALA A 221 -5.73 -20.52 19.06
CA ALA A 221 -6.61 -19.38 19.36
C ALA A 221 -6.43 -18.87 20.80
N ASP A 222 -6.38 -19.78 21.78
CA ASP A 222 -6.14 -19.42 23.19
C ASP A 222 -4.76 -18.77 23.39
N THR A 223 -3.76 -19.25 22.65
CA THR A 223 -2.40 -18.69 22.68
C THR A 223 -2.40 -17.24 22.17
N ILE A 224 -3.11 -16.95 21.08
CA ILE A 224 -3.25 -15.59 20.52
C ILE A 224 -3.98 -14.67 21.50
N GLN A 225 -5.04 -15.17 22.14
CA GLN A 225 -5.76 -14.41 23.17
C GLN A 225 -4.88 -14.12 24.40
N GLY A 226 -4.07 -15.09 24.83
CA GLY A 226 -3.09 -14.92 25.90
C GLY A 226 -2.03 -13.87 25.56
N LEU A 227 -1.53 -13.86 24.32
CA LEU A 227 -0.60 -12.85 23.83
C LEU A 227 -1.23 -11.45 23.88
N LYS A 228 -2.47 -11.31 23.39
CA LYS A 228 -3.22 -10.04 23.47
C LYS A 228 -3.31 -9.57 24.92
N GLN A 229 -3.77 -10.42 25.83
CA GLN A 229 -3.91 -10.06 27.25
C GLN A 229 -2.58 -9.62 27.87
N SER A 230 -1.50 -10.36 27.59
CA SER A 230 -0.15 -10.01 28.07
C SER A 230 0.29 -8.64 27.56
N LEU A 231 0.10 -8.36 26.25
CA LEU A 231 0.44 -7.06 25.65
C LEU A 231 -0.39 -5.92 26.26
N MET A 232 -1.69 -6.13 26.48
CA MET A 232 -2.56 -5.11 27.09
C MET A 232 -2.16 -4.83 28.55
N GLN A 233 -1.79 -5.86 29.31
CA GLN A 233 -1.28 -5.68 30.69
C GLN A 233 0.06 -4.93 30.71
N GLN A 234 0.94 -5.21 29.76
CA GLN A 234 2.19 -4.45 29.61
C GLN A 234 1.91 -2.98 29.26
N ALA A 235 0.98 -2.70 28.35
CA ALA A 235 0.57 -1.34 28.01
C ALA A 235 0.01 -0.58 29.25
N ILE A 236 -0.79 -1.24 30.09
CA ILE A 236 -1.24 -0.66 31.37
C ILE A 236 -0.04 -0.32 32.27
N SER A 237 0.94 -1.23 32.38
CA SER A 237 2.14 -1.00 33.21
C SER A 237 3.01 0.16 32.73
N PHE A 238 2.94 0.50 31.43
CA PHE A 238 3.65 1.63 30.83
C PHE A 238 2.82 2.92 30.75
N ASN A 239 1.69 2.96 31.46
CA ASN A 239 0.86 4.16 31.58
C ASN A 239 0.32 4.66 30.23
N TYR A 240 -0.07 3.72 29.36
CA TYR A 240 -0.93 4.05 28.21
C TYR A 240 -2.33 4.41 28.71
N SER A 241 -2.96 5.38 28.07
CA SER A 241 -4.35 5.75 28.33
C SER A 241 -5.30 4.64 27.87
N ARG A 242 -6.52 4.64 28.42
CA ARG A 242 -7.54 3.67 28.04
C ARG A 242 -7.81 3.66 26.52
N SER A 243 -7.88 4.84 25.91
CA SER A 243 -8.10 4.98 24.47
C SER A 243 -6.94 4.38 23.65
N GLU A 244 -5.70 4.59 24.07
CA GLU A 244 -4.53 4.01 23.40
C GLU A 244 -4.51 2.47 23.53
N ILE A 245 -4.87 1.94 24.71
CA ILE A 245 -4.96 0.49 24.92
C ILE A 245 -6.08 -0.11 24.06
N GLU A 246 -7.24 0.54 23.98
CA GLU A 246 -8.33 0.13 23.10
C GLU A 246 -7.87 0.12 21.63
N GLY A 247 -7.16 1.16 21.18
CA GLY A 247 -6.59 1.23 19.83
C GLY A 247 -5.55 0.14 19.52
N LEU A 248 -4.65 -0.17 20.46
CA LEU A 248 -3.71 -1.28 20.33
C LEU A 248 -4.43 -2.64 20.28
N GLY A 249 -5.48 -2.80 21.07
CA GLY A 249 -6.32 -4.00 21.07
C GLY A 249 -7.03 -4.21 19.73
N GLU A 250 -7.60 -3.14 19.16
CA GLU A 250 -8.23 -3.15 17.84
C GLU A 250 -7.23 -3.43 16.71
N GLN A 251 -6.03 -2.84 16.78
CA GLN A 251 -4.96 -3.11 15.83
C GLN A 251 -4.56 -4.59 15.88
N PHE A 252 -4.36 -5.14 17.07
CA PHE A 252 -4.05 -6.55 17.25
C PHE A 252 -5.14 -7.45 16.66
N ASP A 253 -6.41 -7.19 16.96
CA ASP A 253 -7.53 -7.98 16.45
C ASP A 253 -7.62 -7.94 14.92
N ARG A 254 -7.36 -6.78 14.32
CA ARG A 254 -7.35 -6.62 12.87
C ARG A 254 -6.27 -7.47 12.22
N GLU A 255 -5.04 -7.39 12.72
CA GLU A 255 -3.92 -8.18 12.19
C GLU A 255 -4.13 -9.69 12.40
N VAL A 256 -4.74 -10.10 13.50
CA VAL A 256 -5.16 -11.50 13.71
C VAL A 256 -6.16 -11.93 12.63
N GLN A 257 -7.17 -11.10 12.35
CA GLN A 257 -8.18 -11.41 11.33
C GLN A 257 -7.57 -11.48 9.92
N ASP A 258 -6.66 -10.56 9.58
CA ASP A 258 -6.00 -10.55 8.27
C ASP A 258 -5.04 -11.74 8.10
N ALA A 259 -4.28 -12.09 9.15
CA ALA A 259 -3.43 -13.28 9.17
C ALA A 259 -4.23 -14.59 9.10
N ALA A 260 -5.38 -14.64 9.79
CA ALA A 260 -6.30 -15.78 9.75
C ALA A 260 -6.90 -15.96 8.35
N LYS A 261 -7.35 -14.86 7.73
CA LYS A 261 -7.84 -14.86 6.36
C LYS A 261 -6.79 -15.42 5.40
N GLY A 262 -5.55 -14.92 5.46
CA GLY A 262 -4.45 -15.42 4.64
C GLY A 262 -4.17 -16.91 4.84
N THR A 263 -4.27 -17.40 6.08
CA THR A 263 -4.10 -18.83 6.39
C THR A 263 -5.19 -19.69 5.72
N VAL A 264 -6.45 -19.25 5.76
CA VAL A 264 -7.58 -19.96 5.12
C VAL A 264 -7.44 -19.96 3.60
N THR A 265 -7.14 -18.82 2.99
CA THR A 265 -6.97 -18.71 1.53
C THR A 265 -5.80 -19.56 1.03
N ASN A 266 -4.63 -19.48 1.69
CA ASN A 266 -3.46 -20.26 1.29
C ASN A 266 -3.71 -21.77 1.39
N TYR A 267 -4.46 -22.22 2.41
CA TYR A 267 -4.81 -23.63 2.54
C TYR A 267 -5.67 -24.16 1.39
N VAL A 268 -6.54 -23.32 0.80
CA VAL A 268 -7.30 -23.70 -0.42
C VAL A 268 -6.40 -23.74 -1.64
N ILE A 269 -5.50 -22.76 -1.79
CA ILE A 269 -4.59 -22.65 -2.93
C ILE A 269 -3.58 -23.81 -2.97
N GLU A 270 -3.02 -24.18 -1.82
CA GLU A 270 -1.98 -25.21 -1.71
C GLU A 270 -2.55 -26.64 -1.66
N SER A 271 -3.87 -26.80 -1.62
CA SER A 271 -4.54 -28.09 -1.56
C SER A 271 -4.47 -28.84 -2.91
N ASP A 272 -4.24 -30.16 -2.85
CA ASP A 272 -4.34 -31.05 -4.02
C ASP A 272 -5.76 -31.05 -4.64
N ASN A 273 -6.78 -30.76 -3.82
CA ASN A 273 -8.16 -30.59 -4.28
C ASN A 273 -8.76 -29.31 -3.68
N PRO A 274 -8.60 -28.15 -4.34
CA PRO A 274 -9.07 -26.87 -3.83
C PRO A 274 -10.59 -26.83 -3.62
N TYR A 275 -11.37 -27.50 -4.48
CA TYR A 275 -12.84 -27.54 -4.36
C TYR A 275 -13.29 -28.29 -3.10
N ALA A 276 -12.78 -29.51 -2.89
CA ALA A 276 -13.13 -30.28 -1.70
C ALA A 276 -12.68 -29.59 -0.41
N THR A 277 -11.55 -28.89 -0.45
CA THR A 277 -11.03 -28.13 0.68
C THR A 277 -11.87 -26.89 0.97
N TYR A 278 -12.28 -26.13 -0.05
CA TYR A 278 -13.23 -25.02 0.09
C TYR A 278 -14.55 -25.48 0.72
N ILE A 279 -15.15 -26.57 0.23
CA ILE A 279 -16.42 -27.09 0.77
C ILE A 279 -16.27 -27.48 2.24
N ARG A 280 -15.14 -28.10 2.63
CA ARG A 280 -14.87 -28.43 4.04
C ARG A 280 -14.77 -27.20 4.94
N ILE A 281 -14.26 -26.08 4.41
CA ILE A 281 -14.18 -24.81 5.14
C ILE A 281 -15.57 -24.18 5.27
N ASP A 282 -16.36 -24.17 4.18
CA ASP A 282 -17.72 -23.61 4.15
C ASP A 282 -18.69 -24.37 5.08
N GLU A 283 -18.56 -25.70 5.12
CA GLU A 283 -19.35 -26.59 5.97
C GLU A 283 -18.87 -26.67 7.43
N ASP A 284 -17.79 -25.96 7.78
CA ASP A 284 -17.16 -26.01 9.11
C ASP A 284 -16.82 -27.43 9.57
N SER A 285 -16.18 -28.20 8.68
CA SER A 285 -15.94 -29.61 8.92
C SER A 285 -14.97 -29.84 10.08
N LYS A 286 -15.31 -30.78 10.98
CA LYS A 286 -14.38 -31.24 12.04
C LYS A 286 -13.10 -31.90 11.49
N ALA A 287 -13.06 -32.21 10.19
CA ALA A 287 -11.88 -32.74 9.51
C ALA A 287 -10.86 -31.67 9.08
N LEU A 288 -11.11 -30.39 9.40
CA LEU A 288 -10.17 -29.31 9.12
C LEU A 288 -8.91 -29.43 10.01
N PRO A 289 -7.72 -29.16 9.44
CA PRO A 289 -6.50 -29.01 10.22
C PRO A 289 -6.62 -27.91 11.29
N GLU A 290 -5.87 -28.08 12.39
CA GLU A 290 -5.94 -27.17 13.54
C GLU A 290 -5.63 -25.72 13.19
N ASN A 291 -4.64 -25.47 12.33
CA ASN A 291 -4.29 -24.13 11.86
C ASN A 291 -5.47 -23.42 11.19
N VAL A 292 -6.24 -24.15 10.37
CA VAL A 292 -7.40 -23.60 9.65
C VAL A 292 -8.57 -23.37 10.61
N ARG A 293 -8.80 -24.31 11.53
CA ARG A 293 -9.83 -24.17 12.56
C ARG A 293 -9.55 -22.98 13.48
N ALA A 294 -8.33 -22.87 14.00
CA ALA A 294 -7.93 -21.75 14.84
C ALA A 294 -8.01 -20.40 14.10
N ALA A 295 -7.69 -20.37 12.80
CA ALA A 295 -7.88 -19.18 11.97
C ALA A 295 -9.37 -18.81 11.84
N LEU A 296 -10.26 -19.79 11.61
CA LEU A 296 -11.70 -19.55 11.54
C LEU A 296 -12.27 -19.05 12.87
N ASP A 297 -11.83 -19.62 14.00
CA ASP A 297 -12.28 -19.25 15.34
C ASP A 297 -11.78 -17.86 15.76
N ALA A 298 -10.62 -17.43 15.24
CA ALA A 298 -10.05 -16.11 15.50
C ALA A 298 -10.73 -14.97 14.70
N MET A 299 -11.59 -15.31 13.73
CA MET A 299 -12.27 -14.33 12.88
C MET A 299 -13.67 -13.97 13.40
N THR A 300 -14.09 -12.72 13.15
CA THR A 300 -15.49 -12.33 13.29
C THR A 300 -16.36 -12.99 12.21
N PRO A 301 -17.68 -13.13 12.40
CA PRO A 301 -18.57 -13.69 11.40
C PRO A 301 -18.48 -12.99 10.03
N GLU A 302 -18.30 -11.67 10.01
CA GLU A 302 -18.14 -10.88 8.80
C GLU A 302 -16.84 -11.22 8.07
N LYS A 303 -15.71 -11.25 8.79
CA LYS A 303 -14.40 -11.58 8.22
C LYS A 303 -14.30 -13.03 7.80
N ARG A 304 -14.95 -13.94 8.51
CA ARG A 304 -15.06 -15.34 8.12
C ARG A 304 -15.76 -15.47 6.76
N ARG A 305 -16.86 -14.75 6.53
CA ARG A 305 -17.53 -14.73 5.21
C ARG A 305 -16.65 -14.14 4.11
N GLU A 306 -15.90 -13.08 4.42
CA GLU A 306 -14.93 -12.50 3.49
C GLU A 306 -13.84 -13.51 3.11
N ALA A 307 -13.25 -14.19 4.10
CA ALA A 307 -12.24 -15.23 3.90
C ALA A 307 -12.76 -16.40 3.06
N ILE A 308 -13.99 -16.88 3.32
CA ILE A 308 -14.63 -17.94 2.54
C ILE A 308 -14.85 -17.50 1.08
N LYS A 309 -15.29 -16.26 0.87
CA LYS A 309 -15.47 -15.69 -0.47
C LYS A 309 -14.13 -15.61 -1.22
N GLU A 310 -13.09 -15.10 -0.57
CA GLU A 310 -11.75 -14.97 -1.15
C GLU A 310 -11.14 -16.34 -1.48
N ALA A 311 -11.33 -17.32 -0.60
CA ALA A 311 -10.93 -18.71 -0.83
C ALA A 311 -11.66 -19.33 -2.05
N ARG A 312 -12.96 -19.03 -2.23
CA ARG A 312 -13.74 -19.44 -3.41
C ARG A 312 -13.23 -18.78 -4.69
N GLU A 313 -12.94 -17.49 -4.64
CA GLU A 313 -12.38 -16.76 -5.79
C GLU A 313 -10.99 -17.29 -6.18
N ALA A 314 -10.14 -17.57 -5.19
CA ALA A 314 -8.84 -18.20 -5.41
C ALA A 314 -8.97 -19.56 -6.13
N TRP A 315 -9.92 -20.40 -5.70
CA TRP A 315 -10.24 -21.64 -6.41
C TRP A 315 -10.72 -21.38 -7.85
N HIS A 316 -11.67 -20.48 -8.07
CA HIS A 316 -12.14 -20.17 -9.43
C HIS A 316 -11.02 -19.71 -10.37
N ASN A 317 -10.09 -18.90 -9.86
CA ASN A 317 -8.92 -18.44 -10.62
C ASN A 317 -8.00 -19.60 -11.03
N THR A 318 -7.81 -20.61 -10.15
CA THR A 318 -7.02 -21.80 -10.52
C THR A 318 -7.65 -22.59 -11.66
N ILE A 319 -8.99 -22.74 -11.70
CA ILE A 319 -9.70 -23.40 -12.80
C ILE A 319 -9.60 -22.62 -14.11
N ASP A 320 -9.75 -21.30 -14.06
CA ASP A 320 -9.71 -20.45 -15.25
C ASP A 320 -8.31 -20.48 -15.91
N ASP A 321 -7.25 -20.47 -15.11
CA ASP A 321 -5.88 -20.60 -15.60
C ASP A 321 -5.60 -21.96 -16.25
N GLU A 322 -6.09 -23.06 -15.67
CA GLU A 322 -5.98 -24.39 -16.28
C GLU A 322 -6.75 -24.47 -17.60
N THR A 323 -7.97 -23.94 -17.62
CA THR A 323 -8.83 -23.91 -18.81
C THR A 323 -8.19 -23.11 -19.93
N LYS A 324 -7.64 -21.93 -19.62
CA LYS A 324 -6.88 -21.11 -20.59
C LYS A 324 -5.66 -21.84 -21.13
N ARG A 325 -4.90 -22.56 -20.29
CA ARG A 325 -3.75 -23.36 -20.73
C ARG A 325 -4.16 -24.50 -21.67
N VAL A 326 -5.24 -25.21 -21.36
CA VAL A 326 -5.79 -26.28 -22.21
C VAL A 326 -6.26 -25.70 -23.54
N ASN A 327 -7.05 -24.62 -23.52
CA ASN A 327 -7.56 -23.96 -24.71
C ASN A 327 -6.41 -23.43 -25.60
N PHE A 328 -5.38 -22.82 -25.00
CA PHE A 328 -4.20 -22.36 -25.74
C PHE A 328 -3.44 -23.51 -26.41
N LYS A 329 -3.23 -24.62 -25.70
CA LYS A 329 -2.59 -25.82 -26.27
C LYS A 329 -3.42 -26.41 -27.42
N GLN A 330 -4.74 -26.46 -27.25
CA GLN A 330 -5.64 -26.97 -28.29
C GLN A 330 -5.68 -26.05 -29.51
N ALA A 331 -5.70 -24.72 -29.32
CA ALA A 331 -5.63 -23.75 -30.41
C ALA A 331 -4.32 -23.92 -31.20
N LYS A 332 -3.18 -23.95 -30.51
CA LYS A 332 -1.87 -24.16 -31.15
C LYS A 332 -1.80 -25.50 -31.90
N ARG A 333 -2.39 -26.56 -31.35
CA ARG A 333 -2.50 -27.86 -32.02
C ARG A 333 -3.35 -27.77 -33.29
N ASN A 334 -4.50 -27.09 -33.23
CA ASN A 334 -5.37 -26.90 -34.37
C ASN A 334 -4.70 -26.07 -35.48
N ASP A 335 -3.94 -25.03 -35.13
CA ASP A 335 -3.19 -24.21 -36.09
C ASP A 335 -2.13 -25.05 -36.81
N ALA A 336 -1.37 -25.88 -36.08
CA ALA A 336 -0.38 -26.77 -36.65
C ALA A 336 -1.00 -27.83 -37.58
N ILE A 337 -2.19 -28.34 -37.23
CA ILE A 337 -2.96 -29.23 -38.10
C ILE A 337 -3.35 -28.51 -39.40
N GLN A 338 -3.88 -27.29 -39.32
CA GLN A 338 -4.26 -26.52 -40.51
C GLN A 338 -3.07 -26.19 -41.41
N GLU A 339 -1.91 -25.88 -40.82
CA GLU A 339 -0.68 -25.63 -41.57
C GLU A 339 -0.22 -26.87 -42.34
N GLU A 340 -0.23 -28.05 -41.71
CA GLU A 340 0.15 -29.28 -42.39
C GLU A 340 -0.88 -29.71 -43.44
N GLU A 341 -2.18 -29.47 -43.23
CA GLU A 341 -3.20 -29.63 -44.27
C GLU A 341 -2.91 -28.73 -45.48
N ARG A 342 -2.56 -27.45 -45.26
CA ARG A 342 -2.15 -26.54 -46.35
C ARG A 342 -0.89 -27.05 -47.07
N ASN A 343 0.10 -27.56 -46.35
CA ASN A 343 1.32 -28.09 -46.94
C ASN A 343 1.04 -29.34 -47.78
N ALA A 344 0.15 -30.23 -47.31
CA ALA A 344 -0.30 -31.39 -48.05
C ALA A 344 -1.06 -31.00 -49.34
N SER A 345 -2.03 -30.09 -49.26
CA SER A 345 -2.74 -29.61 -50.45
C SER A 345 -1.79 -28.89 -51.42
N ARG A 346 -0.83 -28.09 -50.93
CA ARG A 346 0.22 -27.49 -51.78
C ARG A 346 1.07 -28.53 -52.49
N ALA A 347 1.38 -29.66 -51.86
CA ALA A 347 2.11 -30.74 -52.51
C ALA A 347 1.37 -31.27 -53.75
N LEU A 348 0.03 -31.33 -53.69
CA LEU A 348 -0.80 -31.77 -54.82
C LEU A 348 -0.73 -30.83 -56.03
N SER A 349 -0.38 -29.54 -55.85
CA SER A 349 -0.20 -28.61 -56.97
C SER A 349 0.97 -28.97 -57.91
N PHE A 350 1.86 -29.87 -57.48
CA PHE A 350 2.93 -30.43 -58.31
C PHE A 350 2.54 -31.73 -59.00
N ALA A 351 1.34 -32.28 -58.74
CA ALA A 351 0.98 -33.63 -59.16
C ALA A 351 0.98 -33.84 -60.69
N GLN A 352 0.71 -32.79 -61.48
CA GLN A 352 0.78 -32.86 -62.95
C GLN A 352 2.16 -32.53 -63.53
N SER A 353 2.96 -31.69 -62.86
CA SER A 353 4.24 -31.21 -63.38
C SER A 353 5.44 -32.02 -62.91
N ASP A 354 5.40 -32.52 -61.67
CA ASP A 354 6.43 -33.35 -61.04
C ASP A 354 5.77 -34.30 -60.01
N PRO A 355 5.21 -35.44 -60.46
CA PRO A 355 4.48 -36.38 -59.60
C PRO A 355 5.31 -36.94 -58.44
N ASP A 356 6.61 -37.21 -58.68
CA ASP A 356 7.51 -37.74 -57.65
C ASP A 356 7.76 -36.72 -56.53
N LYS A 357 7.93 -35.45 -56.89
CA LYS A 357 8.04 -34.36 -55.92
C LYS A 357 6.74 -34.16 -55.14
N ALA A 358 5.59 -34.23 -55.81
CA ALA A 358 4.29 -34.12 -55.17
C ALA A 358 4.09 -35.22 -54.11
N ILE A 359 4.40 -36.47 -54.43
CA ILE A 359 4.29 -37.61 -53.50
C ILE A 359 5.22 -37.41 -52.31
N LYS A 360 6.49 -37.07 -52.54
CA LYS A 360 7.47 -36.85 -51.47
C LYS A 360 7.04 -35.75 -50.50
N LEU A 361 6.58 -34.61 -51.03
CA LEU A 361 6.13 -33.48 -50.21
C LEU A 361 4.87 -33.84 -49.42
N TYR A 362 3.93 -34.57 -50.02
CA TYR A 362 2.70 -34.98 -49.33
C TYR A 362 3.00 -36.01 -48.23
N GLN A 363 3.87 -36.99 -48.47
CA GLN A 363 4.31 -37.95 -47.47
C GLN A 363 5.06 -37.27 -46.30
N ALA A 364 5.84 -36.22 -46.58
CA ALA A 364 6.47 -35.42 -45.54
C ALA A 364 5.43 -34.71 -44.66
N SER A 365 4.35 -34.18 -45.24
CA SER A 365 3.24 -33.61 -44.48
C SER A 365 2.49 -34.66 -43.65
N ILE A 366 2.31 -35.89 -44.15
CA ILE A 366 1.76 -37.01 -43.35
C ILE A 366 2.66 -37.32 -42.16
N ALA A 367 3.98 -37.42 -42.37
CA ALA A 367 4.92 -37.72 -41.30
C ALA A 367 4.89 -36.65 -40.20
N ARG A 368 4.79 -35.36 -40.57
CA ARG A 368 4.61 -34.26 -39.61
C ARG A 368 3.24 -34.28 -38.95
N MET A 369 2.17 -34.52 -39.70
CA MET A 369 0.82 -34.68 -39.17
C MET A 369 0.75 -35.81 -38.13
N ARG A 370 1.45 -36.92 -38.35
CA ARG A 370 1.47 -38.06 -37.42
C ARG A 370 2.02 -37.72 -36.04
N LEU A 371 2.90 -36.70 -35.95
CA LEU A 371 3.41 -36.18 -34.67
C LEU A 371 2.40 -35.29 -33.94
N ILE A 372 1.43 -34.70 -34.65
CA ILE A 372 0.46 -33.71 -34.14
C ILE A 372 -0.92 -34.35 -33.91
N ASP A 373 -1.40 -35.12 -34.88
CA ASP A 373 -2.66 -35.84 -34.93
C ASP A 373 -2.52 -37.16 -35.74
N PRO A 374 -2.29 -38.28 -35.05
CA PRO A 374 -2.16 -39.59 -35.69
C PRO A 374 -3.40 -40.03 -36.47
N ILE A 375 -4.60 -39.61 -36.05
CA ILE A 375 -5.86 -40.01 -36.70
C ILE A 375 -5.95 -39.33 -38.06
N LYS A 376 -5.75 -38.01 -38.10
CA LYS A 376 -5.72 -37.26 -39.37
C LYS A 376 -4.60 -37.71 -40.30
N ALA A 377 -3.43 -38.07 -39.76
CA ALA A 377 -2.33 -38.59 -40.57
C ALA A 377 -2.72 -39.89 -41.29
N ASN A 378 -3.46 -40.78 -40.62
CA ASN A 378 -3.96 -42.01 -41.23
C ASN A 378 -5.02 -41.71 -42.30
N GLU A 379 -5.93 -40.76 -42.05
CA GLU A 379 -6.90 -40.31 -43.07
C GLU A 379 -6.21 -39.75 -44.33
N MET A 380 -5.09 -39.04 -44.17
CA MET A 380 -4.28 -38.54 -45.28
C MET A 380 -3.53 -39.65 -46.00
N GLU A 381 -3.04 -40.66 -45.29
CA GLU A 381 -2.33 -41.82 -45.84
C GLU A 381 -3.27 -42.71 -46.66
N ASP A 382 -4.48 -42.96 -46.17
CA ASP A 382 -5.52 -43.72 -46.87
C ASP A 382 -5.89 -43.08 -48.22
N LYS A 383 -5.85 -41.74 -48.30
CA LYS A 383 -6.12 -40.98 -49.54
C LYS A 383 -5.04 -41.18 -50.61
N ILE A 384 -3.80 -41.50 -50.24
CA ILE A 384 -2.69 -41.69 -51.20
C ILE A 384 -2.69 -43.07 -51.84
N GLN A 385 -3.36 -44.08 -51.26
CA GLN A 385 -3.33 -45.47 -51.74
C GLN A 385 -3.88 -45.63 -53.17
N THR A 386 -3.04 -45.25 -54.11
CA THR A 386 -3.12 -45.45 -55.55
C THR A 386 -2.01 -46.45 -55.86
N ASN A 387 -2.33 -47.46 -56.66
CA ASN A 387 -1.53 -48.66 -56.92
C ASN A 387 -0.18 -48.38 -57.63
N GLY A 388 0.71 -47.59 -57.02
CA GLY A 388 2.06 -47.27 -57.53
C GLY A 388 2.10 -46.41 -58.80
N GLN A 389 0.98 -45.86 -59.28
CA GLN A 389 0.89 -45.12 -60.55
C GLN A 389 0.81 -43.58 -60.39
N GLY A 390 1.06 -43.07 -59.19
CA GLY A 390 0.97 -41.63 -58.90
C GLY A 390 -0.47 -41.13 -58.78
N PHE A 391 -0.62 -39.80 -58.71
CA PHE A 391 -1.93 -39.18 -58.55
C PHE A 391 -2.76 -39.27 -59.84
N VAL A 392 -3.94 -39.88 -59.78
CA VAL A 392 -4.88 -40.00 -60.91
C VAL A 392 -6.15 -39.21 -60.60
N PHE A 393 -6.43 -38.21 -61.43
CA PHE A 393 -7.56 -37.28 -61.27
C PHE A 393 -8.63 -37.46 -62.33
N ALA A 394 -9.82 -36.93 -62.08
CA ALA A 394 -10.90 -36.89 -63.08
C ALA A 394 -10.56 -35.92 -64.23
N MET A 395 -10.98 -36.25 -65.45
CA MET A 395 -10.83 -35.36 -66.61
C MET A 395 -11.77 -34.15 -66.56
N ALA A 396 -12.93 -34.30 -65.91
CA ALA A 396 -13.91 -33.26 -65.69
C ALA A 396 -14.55 -33.45 -64.30
N THR A 397 -15.00 -32.36 -63.70
CA THR A 397 -15.73 -32.37 -62.43
C THR A 397 -17.15 -32.85 -62.67
N GLN A 398 -17.73 -33.56 -61.70
CA GLN A 398 -19.14 -33.94 -61.78
C GLN A 398 -20.03 -32.71 -61.55
N ASP A 399 -21.04 -32.51 -62.39
CA ASP A 399 -21.90 -31.31 -62.38
C ASP A 399 -22.53 -31.01 -61.01
N ASP A 400 -22.92 -32.05 -60.26
CA ASP A 400 -23.51 -31.93 -58.93
C ASP A 400 -22.47 -31.54 -57.86
N VAL A 401 -21.23 -31.99 -58.02
CA VAL A 401 -20.10 -31.64 -57.15
C VAL A 401 -19.66 -30.20 -57.40
N GLU A 402 -19.57 -29.77 -58.66
CA GLU A 402 -19.27 -28.38 -59.02
C GLU A 402 -20.32 -27.43 -58.44
N LEU A 403 -21.61 -27.75 -58.66
CA LEU A 403 -22.73 -26.98 -58.11
C LEU A 403 -22.70 -26.93 -56.58
N ALA A 404 -22.41 -28.04 -55.91
CA ALA A 404 -22.34 -28.10 -54.45
C ALA A 404 -21.18 -27.25 -53.90
N ILE A 405 -20.00 -27.31 -54.51
CA ILE A 405 -18.84 -26.49 -54.11
C ILE A 405 -19.15 -25.01 -54.36
N ASP A 406 -19.69 -24.65 -55.52
CA ASP A 406 -20.03 -23.26 -55.84
C ASP A 406 -21.09 -22.69 -54.88
N MET A 407 -22.08 -23.51 -54.48
CA MET A 407 -23.04 -23.15 -53.45
C MET A 407 -22.38 -22.94 -52.08
N GLN A 408 -21.51 -23.85 -51.65
CA GLN A 408 -20.78 -23.74 -50.38
C GLN A 408 -19.82 -22.54 -50.37
N ILE A 409 -19.20 -22.26 -51.51
CA ILE A 409 -18.38 -21.08 -51.71
C ILE A 409 -19.26 -19.84 -51.56
N SER A 410 -20.35 -19.76 -52.31
CA SER A 410 -21.26 -18.62 -52.26
C SER A 410 -21.84 -18.39 -50.86
N SER A 411 -22.10 -19.46 -50.09
CA SER A 411 -22.63 -19.36 -48.73
C SER A 411 -21.59 -19.08 -47.65
N LEU A 412 -20.29 -19.02 -47.96
CA LEU A 412 -19.18 -18.97 -46.97
C LEU A 412 -19.32 -20.10 -45.94
N ASP A 413 -19.64 -21.31 -46.43
CA ASP A 413 -19.74 -22.47 -45.56
C ASP A 413 -18.36 -22.79 -44.96
N VAL A 414 -18.28 -22.74 -43.63
CA VAL A 414 -17.05 -23.04 -42.86
C VAL A 414 -16.66 -24.52 -43.00
N ASN A 415 -17.59 -25.37 -43.45
CA ASN A 415 -17.35 -26.80 -43.67
C ASN A 415 -16.63 -27.10 -45.00
N LEU A 416 -16.44 -26.11 -45.88
CA LEU A 416 -15.62 -26.27 -47.08
C LEU A 416 -14.14 -26.07 -46.72
N THR A 417 -13.45 -27.17 -46.43
CA THR A 417 -12.03 -27.20 -46.06
C THR A 417 -11.16 -27.73 -47.20
N LEU A 418 -9.84 -27.48 -47.11
CA LEU A 418 -8.86 -28.06 -48.04
C LEU A 418 -8.90 -29.59 -48.03
N SER A 419 -9.01 -30.20 -46.84
CA SER A 419 -9.16 -31.65 -46.70
C SER A 419 -10.39 -32.20 -47.42
N LYS A 420 -11.50 -31.44 -47.45
CA LYS A 420 -12.71 -31.83 -48.19
C LYS A 420 -12.49 -31.76 -49.70
N LEU A 421 -11.88 -30.69 -50.20
CA LEU A 421 -11.52 -30.56 -51.62
C LEU A 421 -10.55 -31.66 -52.06
N ASP A 422 -9.53 -31.93 -51.27
CA ASP A 422 -8.57 -33.01 -51.52
C ASP A 422 -9.29 -34.37 -51.57
N THR A 423 -10.25 -34.60 -50.68
CA THR A 423 -11.05 -35.84 -50.68
C THR A 423 -11.83 -36.00 -51.99
N LEU A 424 -12.49 -34.94 -52.48
CA LEU A 424 -13.22 -34.96 -53.74
C LEU A 424 -12.29 -35.18 -54.94
N LEU A 425 -11.09 -34.59 -54.90
CA LEU A 425 -10.05 -34.82 -55.89
C LEU A 425 -9.60 -36.29 -55.91
N PHE A 426 -9.30 -36.87 -54.75
CA PHE A 426 -8.87 -38.27 -54.63
C PHE A 426 -9.97 -39.27 -55.00
N LYS A 427 -11.24 -38.94 -54.74
CA LYS A 427 -12.40 -39.73 -55.17
C LYS A 427 -12.70 -39.63 -56.66
N ARG A 428 -11.99 -38.77 -57.40
CA ARG A 428 -12.21 -38.49 -58.83
C ARG A 428 -13.60 -37.91 -59.12
N GLU A 429 -14.12 -37.16 -58.16
CA GLU A 429 -15.36 -36.39 -58.27
C GLU A 429 -15.08 -34.94 -58.71
N LEU A 430 -13.86 -34.46 -58.44
CA LEU A 430 -13.37 -33.13 -58.80
C LEU A 430 -12.18 -33.21 -59.77
N SER A 431 -12.19 -32.40 -60.83
CA SER A 431 -11.06 -32.28 -61.76
C SER A 431 -9.88 -31.56 -61.11
N TYR A 432 -8.67 -31.80 -61.61
CA TYR A 432 -7.49 -31.10 -61.10
C TYR A 432 -7.53 -29.58 -61.34
N SER A 433 -8.07 -29.15 -62.48
CA SER A 433 -8.23 -27.74 -62.83
C SER A 433 -9.17 -27.03 -61.86
N ASP A 434 -10.32 -27.64 -61.57
CA ASP A 434 -11.31 -27.07 -60.67
C ASP A 434 -10.84 -27.16 -59.21
N TRP A 435 -10.14 -28.22 -58.84
CA TRP A 435 -9.48 -28.30 -57.54
C TRP A 435 -8.46 -27.17 -57.34
N LEU A 436 -7.64 -26.82 -58.33
CA LEU A 436 -6.70 -25.68 -58.22
C LEU A 436 -7.46 -24.37 -57.97
N LYS A 437 -8.50 -24.12 -58.78
CA LYS A 437 -9.39 -22.95 -58.65
C LYS A 437 -10.02 -22.86 -57.26
N TYR A 438 -10.59 -23.97 -56.76
CA TYR A 438 -11.26 -24.00 -55.46
C TYR A 438 -10.28 -24.00 -54.28
N THR A 439 -9.10 -24.59 -54.44
CA THR A 439 -8.04 -24.56 -53.43
C THR A 439 -7.53 -23.14 -53.22
N GLU A 440 -7.39 -22.35 -54.29
CA GLU A 440 -7.07 -20.93 -54.17
C GLU A 440 -8.17 -20.17 -53.40
N VAL A 441 -9.44 -20.40 -53.75
CA VAL A 441 -10.60 -19.83 -53.04
C VAL A 441 -10.57 -20.13 -51.54
N VAL A 442 -10.43 -21.41 -51.18
CA VAL A 442 -10.47 -21.86 -49.79
C VAL A 442 -9.25 -21.35 -49.02
N ASN A 443 -8.05 -21.37 -49.60
CA ASN A 443 -6.85 -20.83 -48.96
C ASN A 443 -6.99 -19.35 -48.61
N THR A 444 -7.50 -18.53 -49.52
CA THR A 444 -7.70 -17.10 -49.24
C THR A 444 -8.76 -16.87 -48.16
N ARG A 445 -9.78 -17.73 -48.07
CA ARG A 445 -10.83 -17.66 -47.03
C ARG A 445 -10.40 -18.16 -45.66
N MET A 446 -9.35 -18.99 -45.61
CA MET A 446 -8.77 -19.41 -44.34
C MET A 446 -8.04 -18.27 -43.63
N ASP A 447 -7.67 -17.20 -44.34
CA ASP A 447 -7.13 -15.97 -43.73
C ASP A 447 -8.21 -15.25 -42.90
N GLU A 448 -7.90 -14.98 -41.63
CA GLU A 448 -8.82 -14.36 -40.68
C GLU A 448 -9.25 -12.95 -41.12
N ARG A 449 -8.33 -12.15 -41.68
CA ARG A 449 -8.61 -10.78 -42.12
C ARG A 449 -9.52 -10.77 -43.34
N PHE A 450 -9.25 -11.65 -44.30
CA PHE A 450 -10.10 -11.81 -45.49
C PHE A 450 -11.51 -12.30 -45.12
N ARG A 451 -11.61 -13.27 -44.20
CA ARG A 451 -12.90 -13.76 -43.71
C ARG A 451 -13.70 -12.67 -43.01
N ASN A 452 -13.06 -11.87 -42.17
CA ASN A 452 -13.69 -10.76 -41.48
C ASN A 452 -14.20 -9.69 -42.46
N ALA A 453 -13.43 -9.39 -43.52
CA ALA A 453 -13.87 -8.48 -44.58
C ALA A 453 -15.09 -9.00 -45.34
N LEU A 454 -15.18 -10.30 -45.64
CA LEU A 454 -16.37 -10.86 -46.29
C LEU A 454 -17.61 -10.89 -45.38
N ILE A 455 -17.43 -11.14 -44.08
CA ILE A 455 -18.52 -11.02 -43.09
C ILE A 455 -19.03 -9.58 -43.04
N GLU A 456 -18.12 -8.61 -43.01
CA GLU A 456 -18.45 -7.18 -43.01
C GLU A 456 -19.15 -6.76 -44.31
N THR A 457 -18.70 -7.26 -45.47
CA THR A 457 -19.35 -7.03 -46.77
C THR A 457 -20.80 -7.52 -46.75
N ARG A 458 -21.05 -8.71 -46.18
CA ARG A 458 -22.41 -9.26 -46.05
C ARG A 458 -23.30 -8.41 -45.15
N LYS A 459 -22.77 -7.95 -44.01
CA LYS A 459 -23.51 -7.06 -43.11
C LYS A 459 -23.94 -5.79 -43.84
N ARG A 460 -23.05 -5.17 -44.61
CA ARG A 460 -23.35 -3.95 -45.40
C ARG A 460 -24.32 -4.19 -46.56
N LEU A 461 -24.34 -5.40 -47.11
CA LEU A 461 -25.29 -5.81 -48.14
C LEU A 461 -26.61 -6.36 -47.56
N GLU A 462 -26.79 -6.34 -46.22
CA GLU A 462 -27.94 -6.89 -45.50
C GLU A 462 -28.18 -8.39 -45.79
N LEU A 463 -27.10 -9.12 -46.05
CA LEU A 463 -27.14 -10.56 -46.29
C LEU A 463 -27.03 -11.31 -44.95
N PRO A 464 -27.81 -12.39 -44.73
CA PRO A 464 -27.73 -13.20 -43.52
C PRO A 464 -26.31 -13.73 -43.27
N THR A 465 -25.77 -13.48 -42.09
CA THR A 465 -24.49 -14.05 -41.65
C THR A 465 -24.72 -15.41 -41.00
N GLY A 466 -24.80 -16.45 -41.82
CA GLY A 466 -24.92 -17.85 -41.39
C GLY A 466 -26.19 -18.54 -41.88
N MET A 467 -26.01 -19.70 -42.53
CA MET A 467 -27.02 -20.58 -43.11
C MET A 467 -27.75 -20.12 -44.37
N ILE A 468 -28.14 -21.16 -45.13
CA ILE A 468 -28.69 -21.21 -46.48
C ILE A 468 -29.85 -20.21 -46.62
N ALA A 469 -29.57 -19.04 -47.18
CA ALA A 469 -30.62 -18.18 -47.68
C ALA A 469 -31.15 -18.80 -48.97
N ASP A 470 -32.43 -19.17 -48.98
CA ASP A 470 -33.13 -19.59 -50.19
C ASP A 470 -32.93 -18.50 -51.26
N ALA A 471 -32.35 -18.86 -52.41
CA ALA A 471 -32.07 -17.95 -53.52
C ALA A 471 -33.35 -17.24 -54.03
N ARG A 472 -34.53 -17.67 -53.57
CA ARG A 472 -35.84 -17.06 -53.83
C ARG A 472 -36.14 -15.81 -53.00
N VAL A 473 -35.42 -15.54 -51.91
CA VAL A 473 -35.69 -14.42 -50.97
C VAL A 473 -34.70 -13.26 -51.14
N LEU A 474 -33.54 -13.46 -51.77
CA LEU A 474 -32.49 -12.45 -51.91
C LEU A 474 -32.49 -11.79 -53.30
N GLN A 475 -32.19 -10.48 -53.37
CA GLN A 475 -32.12 -9.75 -54.64
C GLN A 475 -30.83 -10.15 -55.39
N ARG A 476 -30.93 -10.50 -56.69
CA ARG A 476 -29.80 -10.98 -57.51
C ARG A 476 -28.59 -10.03 -57.54
N TRP A 477 -28.82 -8.73 -57.40
CA TRP A 477 -27.75 -7.74 -57.40
C TRP A 477 -26.89 -7.80 -56.13
N GLN A 478 -27.44 -8.15 -54.95
CA GLN A 478 -26.68 -8.28 -53.69
C GLN A 478 -25.65 -9.41 -53.82
N TRP A 479 -26.05 -10.51 -54.46
CA TRP A 479 -25.17 -11.64 -54.77
C TRP A 479 -24.07 -11.27 -55.77
N ASN A 480 -24.44 -10.59 -56.85
CA ASN A 480 -23.46 -10.14 -57.84
C ASN A 480 -22.46 -9.14 -57.23
N ALA A 481 -22.92 -8.28 -56.34
CA ALA A 481 -22.09 -7.32 -55.62
C ALA A 481 -21.14 -8.02 -54.64
N LEU A 482 -21.63 -8.98 -53.85
CA LEU A 482 -20.80 -9.80 -52.96
C LEU A 482 -19.70 -10.56 -53.75
N ASN A 483 -20.08 -11.20 -54.86
CA ASN A 483 -19.14 -11.95 -55.71
C ASN A 483 -18.09 -11.02 -56.34
N LYS A 484 -18.49 -9.80 -56.73
CA LYS A 484 -17.58 -8.79 -57.28
C LYS A 484 -16.60 -8.28 -56.21
N VAL A 485 -17.09 -7.99 -55.01
CA VAL A 485 -16.23 -7.59 -53.87
C VAL A 485 -15.27 -8.72 -53.52
N GLU A 486 -15.74 -9.96 -53.43
CA GLU A 486 -14.87 -11.10 -53.15
C GLU A 486 -13.80 -11.30 -54.22
N LEU A 487 -14.15 -11.19 -55.51
CA LEU A 487 -13.21 -11.35 -56.61
C LEU A 487 -12.11 -10.27 -56.58
N GLU A 488 -12.50 -9.01 -56.43
CA GLU A 488 -11.55 -7.88 -56.40
C GLU A 488 -10.70 -7.89 -55.13
N LEU A 489 -11.27 -8.28 -53.98
CA LEU A 489 -10.53 -8.46 -52.73
C LEU A 489 -9.45 -9.55 -52.89
N ARG A 490 -9.75 -10.66 -53.57
CA ARG A 490 -8.74 -11.70 -53.87
C ARG A 490 -7.62 -11.20 -54.77
N LYS A 491 -7.96 -10.44 -55.81
CA LYS A 491 -6.94 -9.83 -56.69
C LYS A 491 -6.05 -8.89 -55.88
N ALA A 492 -6.63 -8.05 -55.02
CA ALA A 492 -5.89 -7.14 -54.16
C ALA A 492 -4.95 -7.87 -53.18
N VAL A 493 -5.40 -8.98 -52.58
CA VAL A 493 -4.56 -9.84 -51.71
C VAL A 493 -3.40 -10.45 -52.50
N ARG A 494 -3.64 -10.89 -53.74
CA ARG A 494 -2.62 -11.51 -54.60
C ARG A 494 -1.59 -10.50 -55.08
N ASP A 495 -2.02 -9.29 -55.39
CA ASP A 495 -1.19 -8.24 -55.97
C ASP A 495 -0.44 -7.42 -54.88
N ALA A 496 -0.64 -7.74 -53.59
CA ALA A 496 0.05 -7.11 -52.47
C ALA A 496 1.54 -7.53 -52.37
N PRO A 497 2.47 -6.61 -52.07
CA PRO A 497 3.92 -6.86 -52.13
C PRO A 497 4.46 -7.94 -51.18
N ASP A 498 3.78 -8.18 -50.05
CA ASP A 498 4.11 -9.23 -49.07
C ASP A 498 3.07 -10.37 -49.04
N GLY A 499 2.21 -10.44 -50.08
CA GLY A 499 1.07 -11.34 -50.15
C GLY A 499 0.01 -11.06 -49.08
N ALA A 500 -0.68 -12.10 -48.62
CA ALA A 500 -1.77 -11.98 -47.63
C ALA A 500 -1.30 -11.57 -46.22
N ARG A 501 0.00 -11.62 -45.92
CA ARG A 501 0.51 -11.53 -44.54
C ARG A 501 0.26 -10.19 -43.87
N ASP A 502 0.38 -9.09 -44.62
CA ASP A 502 0.22 -7.72 -44.13
C ASP A 502 -0.90 -6.93 -44.83
N PHE A 503 -1.73 -7.60 -45.63
CA PHE A 503 -2.85 -6.96 -46.32
C PHE A 503 -3.97 -6.57 -45.33
N ASP A 504 -4.34 -5.29 -45.30
CA ASP A 504 -5.50 -4.80 -44.55
C ASP A 504 -6.78 -4.96 -45.37
N ALA A 505 -7.40 -6.14 -45.24
CA ALA A 505 -8.62 -6.49 -45.96
C ALA A 505 -9.83 -5.62 -45.58
N ILE A 506 -9.89 -5.09 -44.35
CA ILE A 506 -10.99 -4.23 -43.90
C ILE A 506 -10.79 -2.80 -44.40
N GLY A 507 -9.56 -2.28 -44.33
CA GLY A 507 -9.21 -0.98 -44.91
C GLY A 507 -9.51 -0.96 -46.42
N TRP A 508 -9.03 -1.95 -47.16
CA TRP A 508 -9.32 -2.07 -48.59
C TRP A 508 -10.83 -2.16 -48.89
N LEU A 509 -11.57 -2.94 -48.09
CA LEU A 509 -13.03 -3.05 -48.24
C LEU A 509 -13.70 -1.68 -48.06
N ASN A 510 -13.31 -0.91 -47.04
CA ASN A 510 -13.86 0.41 -46.79
C ASN A 510 -13.67 1.35 -47.98
N ASP A 511 -12.49 1.31 -48.61
CA ASP A 511 -12.14 2.21 -49.70
C ASP A 511 -12.85 1.85 -51.02
N ASN A 512 -13.22 0.59 -51.22
CA ASN A 512 -13.70 0.08 -52.51
C ASN A 512 -15.18 -0.35 -52.51
N PHE A 513 -15.82 -0.47 -51.34
CA PHE A 513 -17.16 -1.04 -51.22
C PHE A 513 -18.21 -0.27 -52.04
N GLU A 514 -18.26 1.06 -51.94
CA GLU A 514 -19.26 1.87 -52.64
C GLU A 514 -19.15 1.73 -54.16
N ASP A 515 -17.93 1.79 -54.70
CA ASP A 515 -17.69 1.67 -56.14
C ASP A 515 -18.02 0.27 -56.68
N LEU A 516 -17.78 -0.77 -55.88
CA LEU A 516 -18.07 -2.15 -56.27
C LEU A 516 -19.56 -2.49 -56.15
N THR A 517 -20.34 -1.75 -55.37
CA THR A 517 -21.75 -2.03 -55.05
C THR A 517 -22.76 -1.04 -55.66
N LYS A 518 -22.30 0.04 -56.32
CA LYS A 518 -23.16 1.01 -57.03
C LYS A 518 -24.18 0.33 -57.96
N ARG A 519 -25.48 0.58 -57.71
CA ARG A 519 -26.59 0.15 -58.57
C ARG A 519 -26.62 1.01 -59.84
N THR A 520 -26.56 0.40 -61.02
CA THR A 520 -26.81 1.08 -62.30
C THR A 520 -28.32 1.26 -62.53
N GLU A 521 -28.76 2.39 -63.12
CA GLU A 521 -30.18 2.67 -63.44
C GLU A 521 -30.90 1.51 -64.15
N LYS A 522 -30.19 0.78 -65.01
CA LYS A 522 -30.70 -0.40 -65.71
C LYS A 522 -31.21 -1.49 -64.75
N ASN A 523 -30.51 -1.73 -63.63
CA ASN A 523 -30.89 -2.78 -62.67
C ASN A 523 -32.16 -2.41 -61.87
N VAL A 524 -32.37 -1.12 -61.62
CA VAL A 524 -33.55 -0.62 -60.90
C VAL A 524 -34.79 -0.72 -61.78
N ASN A 525 -34.65 -0.41 -63.07
CA ASN A 525 -35.76 -0.47 -64.02
C ASN A 525 -36.15 -1.91 -64.39
N ASP A 526 -35.18 -2.84 -64.47
CA ASP A 526 -35.45 -4.27 -64.70
C ASP A 526 -36.21 -4.92 -63.54
N GLU A 527 -35.96 -4.52 -62.29
CA GLU A 527 -36.72 -4.99 -61.11
C GLU A 527 -38.18 -4.47 -61.14
N LYS A 528 -38.37 -3.17 -61.42
CA LYS A 528 -39.70 -2.56 -61.56
C LYS A 528 -40.52 -3.20 -62.69
N LEU A 529 -39.89 -3.50 -63.83
CA LEU A 529 -40.52 -4.22 -64.95
C LEU A 529 -40.99 -5.63 -64.55
N LYS A 530 -40.23 -6.31 -63.69
CA LYS A 530 -40.57 -7.66 -63.23
C LYS A 530 -41.74 -7.66 -62.24
N GLU A 531 -41.86 -6.65 -61.38
CA GLU A 531 -43.02 -6.49 -60.48
C GLU A 531 -44.34 -6.30 -61.26
N LEU A 532 -44.27 -5.73 -62.47
CA LEU A 532 -45.42 -5.56 -63.36
C LEU A 532 -45.65 -6.72 -64.33
N SER A 533 -44.71 -7.68 -64.40
CA SER A 533 -44.76 -8.76 -65.39
C SER A 533 -45.95 -9.69 -65.16
N GLY A 534 -46.75 -9.91 -66.21
CA GLY A 534 -47.95 -10.75 -66.16
C GLY A 534 -49.18 -10.09 -65.55
N LEU A 535 -49.08 -8.82 -65.14
CA LEU A 535 -50.21 -8.02 -64.68
C LEU A 535 -50.66 -7.06 -65.79
N THR A 536 -51.92 -6.64 -65.72
CA THR A 536 -52.46 -5.58 -66.59
C THR A 536 -52.95 -4.45 -65.71
N ARG A 537 -52.79 -3.18 -66.13
CA ARG A 537 -53.30 -2.04 -65.35
C ARG A 537 -54.79 -2.19 -65.04
N ALA A 538 -55.59 -2.63 -66.01
CA ALA A 538 -57.02 -2.89 -65.84
C ALA A 538 -57.34 -4.05 -64.86
N GLY A 539 -56.42 -5.00 -64.68
CA GLY A 539 -56.53 -6.06 -63.67
C GLY A 539 -56.24 -5.53 -62.26
N VAL A 540 -55.13 -4.79 -62.11
CA VAL A 540 -54.72 -4.19 -60.83
C VAL A 540 -55.75 -3.16 -60.35
N THR A 541 -56.26 -2.28 -61.22
CA THR A 541 -57.30 -1.31 -60.84
C THR A 541 -58.61 -2.00 -60.42
N ARG A 542 -58.97 -3.14 -61.03
CA ARG A 542 -60.16 -3.90 -60.63
C ARG A 542 -60.00 -4.53 -59.25
N GLN A 543 -58.82 -5.09 -58.96
CA GLN A 543 -58.50 -5.63 -57.64
C GLN A 543 -58.46 -4.53 -56.59
N MET A 544 -57.92 -3.36 -56.93
CA MET A 544 -57.85 -2.21 -56.03
C MET A 544 -59.24 -1.69 -55.66
N ASN A 545 -60.15 -1.57 -56.62
CA ASN A 545 -61.54 -1.18 -56.37
C ASN A 545 -62.34 -2.23 -55.58
N ALA A 546 -61.89 -3.47 -55.55
CA ALA A 546 -62.48 -4.55 -54.76
C ALA A 546 -61.83 -4.70 -53.38
N ALA A 547 -60.67 -4.10 -53.15
CA ALA A 547 -59.96 -4.10 -51.88
C ALA A 547 -60.68 -3.22 -50.86
N THR A 548 -60.51 -3.53 -49.57
CA THR A 548 -61.10 -2.72 -48.49
C THR A 548 -60.36 -1.38 -48.39
N PRO A 549 -61.07 -0.24 -48.36
CA PRO A 549 -60.43 1.08 -48.27
C PRO A 549 -59.49 1.19 -47.07
N GLY A 550 -58.24 1.60 -47.31
CA GLY A 550 -57.20 1.76 -46.29
C GLY A 550 -56.47 0.47 -45.90
N SER A 551 -56.68 -0.63 -46.64
CA SER A 551 -55.97 -1.90 -46.40
C SER A 551 -54.57 -1.93 -47.03
N ASP A 552 -53.70 -2.77 -46.47
CA ASP A 552 -52.36 -3.04 -47.02
C ASP A 552 -52.42 -3.59 -48.46
N GLU A 553 -53.53 -4.25 -48.83
CA GLU A 553 -53.79 -4.74 -50.18
C GLU A 553 -54.03 -3.58 -51.16
N GLU A 554 -54.86 -2.59 -50.80
CA GLU A 554 -55.07 -1.38 -51.62
C GLU A 554 -53.76 -0.60 -51.78
N ALA A 555 -53.00 -0.42 -50.70
CA ALA A 555 -51.70 0.27 -50.74
C ALA A 555 -50.68 -0.44 -51.64
N SER A 556 -50.65 -1.78 -51.60
CA SER A 556 -49.77 -2.59 -52.45
C SER A 556 -50.16 -2.51 -53.92
N LEU A 557 -51.45 -2.49 -54.23
CA LEU A 557 -51.96 -2.34 -55.60
C LEU A 557 -51.75 -0.93 -56.15
N GLN A 558 -51.91 0.10 -55.32
CA GLN A 558 -51.61 1.49 -55.67
C GLN A 558 -50.12 1.67 -55.98
N ARG A 559 -49.24 1.07 -55.18
CA ARG A 559 -47.79 1.07 -55.43
C ARG A 559 -47.43 0.49 -56.81
N LEU A 560 -48.10 -0.58 -57.25
CA LEU A 560 -47.87 -1.14 -58.59
C LEU A 560 -48.28 -0.17 -59.71
N LEU A 561 -49.37 0.59 -59.53
CA LEU A 561 -49.78 1.62 -60.48
C LEU A 561 -48.75 2.77 -60.54
N ASP A 562 -48.25 3.19 -59.38
CA ASP A 562 -47.24 4.26 -59.29
C ASP A 562 -45.92 3.82 -59.95
N ILE A 563 -45.49 2.57 -59.76
CA ILE A 563 -44.31 1.99 -60.42
C ILE A 563 -44.48 2.00 -61.94
N ALA A 564 -45.67 1.65 -62.44
CA ALA A 564 -45.96 1.67 -63.87
C ALA A 564 -45.91 3.08 -64.45
N ASP A 565 -46.43 4.07 -63.73
CA ASP A 565 -46.42 5.47 -64.16
C ASP A 565 -44.99 6.06 -64.13
N GLU A 566 -44.17 5.67 -63.15
CA GLU A 566 -42.76 6.05 -63.07
C GLU A 566 -41.92 5.45 -64.21
N LEU A 567 -42.09 4.17 -64.52
CA LEU A 567 -41.42 3.53 -65.66
C LEU A 567 -41.81 4.18 -66.99
N LYS A 568 -43.08 4.55 -67.15
CA LYS A 568 -43.58 5.27 -68.31
C LYS A 568 -42.99 6.68 -68.41
N ALA A 569 -42.87 7.40 -67.30
CA ALA A 569 -42.21 8.71 -67.25
C ALA A 569 -40.74 8.63 -67.68
N ASN A 570 -40.09 7.48 -67.46
CA ASN A 570 -38.73 7.19 -67.89
C ASN A 570 -38.62 6.62 -69.32
N ASN A 571 -39.69 6.68 -70.14
CA ASN A 571 -39.75 6.14 -71.51
C ASN A 571 -39.47 4.64 -71.64
N ILE A 572 -39.76 3.86 -70.59
CA ILE A 572 -39.59 2.39 -70.59
C ILE A 572 -40.95 1.76 -70.89
N ALA A 573 -41.02 0.97 -71.97
CA ALA A 573 -42.24 0.27 -72.34
C ALA A 573 -42.53 -0.87 -71.35
N VAL A 574 -43.73 -0.88 -70.77
CA VAL A 574 -44.21 -1.96 -69.89
C VAL A 574 -45.22 -2.80 -70.69
N ASP A 575 -44.72 -3.82 -71.38
CA ASP A 575 -45.58 -4.66 -72.23
C ASP A 575 -46.64 -5.40 -71.42
N GLY A 576 -47.92 -5.07 -71.68
CA GLY A 576 -49.07 -5.68 -71.03
C GLY A 576 -49.64 -4.90 -69.84
N PHE A 577 -48.98 -3.85 -69.34
CA PHE A 577 -49.48 -3.02 -68.24
C PHE A 577 -50.07 -1.69 -68.71
#